data_AF-A0A2V7DJV1-F1
#
_entry.id   AF-A0A2V7DJV1-F1
#
_cell.length_a   1.000
_cell.length_b   1.000
_cell.length_c   1.000
_cell.angle_alpha   90.00
_cell.angle_beta   90.00
_cell.angle_gamma   90.00
#
_symmetry.space_group_name_H-M   'P 1'
#
loop_
_entity.id
_entity.type
_entity.pdbx_description
1 polymer ?
#
loop_
_entity_poly.entity_id
_entity_poly.type
_entity_poly.pdbx_seq_one_letter_code
_entity_poly.pdbx_strand_id
1 'polypeptide(L)'
;MRRLLRSLARRFLAVRRTPTYYLPWLSRPGLDCALIIANVESRFRPGFSDGPFPVDVVQYDADGATVRRYEVVLGDCTDVVELALQPTPAGCGIVVVRGERLRSDLYVTLANGESYTATHGRGEFVEEYPAAARAALTVLGGALALAGATVAAFARDQYVYADVESRSHVLLMNLSNVTNRIRVAVRAEGRTLGARLIAVPPMGARLFDVGAIGGGGHDGVRRVRLTGNAWFNLYLVGAGPRDLEGPLSLMHVK
;
A
#
# COMPACT_ATOMS: atom_id res chain seq x y z
N MET A 1 4.97 10.66 -25.48
CA MET A 1 4.10 9.58 -25.99
C MET A 1 3.39 8.73 -24.93
N ARG A 2 4.05 8.21 -23.88
CA ARG A 2 3.42 7.29 -22.88
C ARG A 2 2.32 7.88 -21.97
N ARG A 3 2.33 9.20 -21.68
CA ARG A 3 1.32 9.84 -20.80
C ARG A 3 -0.06 9.98 -21.46
N LEU A 4 -0.11 10.39 -22.73
CA LEU A 4 -1.35 10.55 -23.50
C LEU A 4 -2.06 9.20 -23.71
N LEU A 5 -1.33 8.16 -24.10
CA LEU A 5 -1.86 6.79 -24.23
C LEU A 5 -2.42 6.25 -22.90
N ARG A 6 -1.75 6.50 -21.76
CA ARG A 6 -2.27 6.14 -20.42
C ARG A 6 -3.51 6.92 -20.02
N SER A 7 -3.61 8.20 -20.41
CA SER A 7 -4.80 9.01 -20.15
C SER A 7 -5.99 8.52 -20.98
N LEU A 8 -5.76 8.24 -22.26
CA LEU A 8 -6.75 7.71 -23.18
C LEU A 8 -7.22 6.32 -22.77
N ALA A 9 -6.30 5.39 -22.45
CA ALA A 9 -6.64 4.05 -21.97
C ALA A 9 -7.51 4.09 -20.70
N ARG A 10 -7.23 5.01 -19.77
CA ARG A 10 -8.06 5.20 -18.57
C ARG A 10 -9.45 5.77 -18.88
N ARG A 11 -9.55 6.69 -19.84
CA ARG A 11 -10.85 7.18 -20.35
C ARG A 11 -11.64 6.07 -21.03
N PHE A 12 -11.00 5.23 -21.85
CA PHE A 12 -11.63 4.08 -22.49
C PHE A 12 -12.10 3.02 -21.49
N LEU A 13 -11.37 2.83 -20.40
CA LEU A 13 -11.74 1.91 -19.32
C LEU A 13 -12.74 2.52 -18.32
N ALA A 14 -13.17 3.78 -18.54
CA ALA A 14 -14.09 4.53 -17.67
C ALA A 14 -13.75 4.42 -16.17
N VAL A 15 -12.45 4.51 -15.84
CA VAL A 15 -11.96 4.36 -14.47
C VAL A 15 -12.36 5.56 -13.62
N ARG A 16 -13.03 5.31 -12.50
CA ARG A 16 -13.34 6.29 -11.46
C ARG A 16 -12.24 6.31 -10.40
N ARG A 17 -11.85 7.50 -9.95
CA ARG A 17 -10.90 7.68 -8.83
C ARG A 17 -11.62 8.38 -7.69
N THR A 18 -11.81 7.67 -6.59
CA THR A 18 -12.43 8.21 -5.39
C THR A 18 -11.33 8.65 -4.44
N PRO A 19 -11.20 9.94 -4.10
CA PRO A 19 -10.23 10.40 -3.11
C PRO A 19 -10.38 9.62 -1.81
N THR A 20 -9.29 9.10 -1.28
CA THR A 20 -9.34 8.19 -0.13
C THR A 20 -8.01 8.22 0.62
N TYR A 21 -8.10 8.27 1.95
CA TYR A 21 -6.96 8.03 2.82
C TYR A 21 -6.76 6.53 3.00
N TYR A 22 -5.53 6.07 2.83
CA TYR A 22 -5.17 4.69 3.13
C TYR A 22 -3.79 4.61 3.79
N LEU A 23 -3.60 3.54 4.56
CA LEU A 23 -2.39 3.25 5.29
C LEU A 23 -2.06 1.76 5.18
N PRO A 24 -0.78 1.39 5.02
CA PRO A 24 -0.36 0.00 5.20
C PRO A 24 -0.45 -0.37 6.69
N TRP A 25 -0.76 -1.64 6.96
CA TRP A 25 -0.58 -2.21 8.30
C TRP A 25 0.10 -3.58 8.20
N LEU A 26 0.79 -3.95 9.27
CA LEU A 26 1.55 -5.19 9.39
C LEU A 26 1.40 -5.74 10.81
N SER A 27 1.29 -7.06 10.97
CA SER A 27 1.37 -7.71 12.27
C SER A 27 2.79 -8.16 12.53
N ARG A 28 3.21 -8.05 13.79
CA ARG A 28 4.53 -8.42 14.26
C ARG A 28 4.42 -9.10 15.63
N PRO A 29 5.11 -10.22 15.86
CA PRO A 29 5.15 -10.82 17.18
C PRO A 29 5.63 -9.82 18.23
N GLY A 30 4.88 -9.69 19.32
CA GLY A 30 5.22 -8.80 20.43
C GLY A 30 5.06 -7.30 20.17
N LEU A 31 4.46 -6.90 19.04
CA LEU A 31 4.16 -5.50 18.75
C LEU A 31 2.66 -5.27 18.57
N ASP A 32 2.15 -4.24 19.23
CA ASP A 32 0.79 -3.75 19.07
C ASP A 32 0.70 -2.88 17.84
N CYS A 33 -0.24 -3.20 16.95
CA CYS A 33 -0.50 -2.42 15.75
C CYS A 33 -1.78 -1.60 15.92
N ALA A 34 -1.70 -0.29 15.79
CA ALA A 34 -2.85 0.59 15.93
C ALA A 34 -2.92 1.63 14.81
N LEU A 35 -4.14 2.06 14.48
CA LEU A 35 -4.39 3.25 13.68
C LEU A 35 -4.64 4.42 14.64
N ILE A 36 -3.84 5.46 14.52
CA ILE A 36 -4.06 6.76 15.17
C ILE A 36 -4.74 7.69 14.17
N ILE A 37 -5.89 8.21 14.59
CA ILE A 37 -6.68 9.19 13.84
C ILE A 37 -6.65 10.48 14.63
N ALA A 38 -5.96 11.49 14.10
CA ALA A 38 -6.05 12.86 14.56
C ALA A 38 -6.72 13.71 13.45
N ASN A 39 -7.33 14.85 13.81
CA ASN A 39 -7.82 15.83 12.84
C ASN A 39 -7.16 17.21 13.00
N VAL A 40 -5.95 17.29 13.58
CA VAL A 40 -5.34 18.57 14.01
C VAL A 40 -5.11 19.56 12.87
N GLU A 41 -4.89 19.07 11.65
CA GLU A 41 -4.69 19.94 10.49
C GLU A 41 -5.99 20.62 10.02
N SER A 42 -7.16 20.13 10.43
CA SER A 42 -8.45 20.77 10.12
C SER A 42 -8.60 22.16 10.75
N ARG A 43 -7.92 22.44 11.87
CA ARG A 43 -7.93 23.77 12.53
C ARG A 43 -7.41 24.90 11.64
N PHE A 44 -6.60 24.56 10.63
CA PHE A 44 -6.05 25.53 9.68
C PHE A 44 -7.01 25.82 8.51
N ARG A 45 -8.17 25.16 8.46
CA ARG A 45 -9.19 25.35 7.42
C ARG A 45 -10.39 26.11 8.00
N PRO A 46 -10.72 27.30 7.49
CA PRO A 46 -11.90 28.05 7.92
C PRO A 46 -13.18 27.20 7.82
N GLY A 47 -13.95 27.11 8.90
CA GLY A 47 -15.19 26.33 8.99
C GLY A 47 -15.02 24.83 9.25
N PHE A 48 -13.79 24.38 9.56
CA PHE A 48 -13.45 22.97 9.85
C PHE A 48 -12.81 22.80 11.24
N SER A 49 -12.84 23.83 12.09
CA SER A 49 -12.27 23.79 13.45
C SER A 49 -13.14 23.04 14.45
N ASP A 50 -14.45 23.06 14.23
CA ASP A 50 -15.44 22.58 15.20
C ASP A 50 -16.01 21.26 14.67
N GLY A 51 -15.90 20.21 15.49
CA GLY A 51 -16.50 18.91 15.20
C GLY A 51 -18.01 18.90 15.43
N PRO A 52 -18.66 17.73 15.42
CA PRO A 52 -18.05 16.40 15.34
C PRO A 52 -17.53 16.03 13.94
N PHE A 53 -16.49 15.21 13.90
CA PHE A 53 -15.96 14.61 12.68
C PHE A 53 -16.23 13.10 12.66
N PRO A 54 -17.30 12.63 11.99
CA PRO A 54 -17.54 11.22 11.80
C PRO A 54 -16.50 10.62 10.84
N VAL A 55 -15.99 9.44 11.21
CA VAL A 55 -14.94 8.73 10.49
C VAL A 55 -15.31 7.25 10.37
N ASP A 56 -15.32 6.77 9.14
CA ASP A 56 -15.45 5.36 8.82
C ASP A 56 -14.08 4.77 8.50
N VAL A 57 -13.74 3.69 9.18
CA VAL A 57 -12.49 2.96 8.96
C VAL A 57 -12.81 1.54 8.54
N VAL A 58 -12.16 1.09 7.47
CA VAL A 58 -12.22 -0.31 7.05
C VAL A 58 -10.82 -0.89 6.99
N GLN A 59 -10.58 -1.91 7.81
CA GLN A 59 -9.37 -2.71 7.77
C GLN A 59 -9.57 -3.87 6.79
N TYR A 60 -8.70 -3.96 5.79
CA TYR A 60 -8.61 -5.06 4.84
C TYR A 60 -7.36 -5.89 5.11
N ASP A 61 -7.46 -7.20 4.93
CA ASP A 61 -6.32 -8.11 4.99
C ASP A 61 -5.54 -8.18 3.67
N ALA A 62 -4.54 -9.05 3.63
CA ALA A 62 -3.72 -9.30 2.45
C ALA A 62 -4.57 -9.73 1.24
N ASP A 63 -5.68 -10.43 1.45
CA ASP A 63 -6.55 -10.93 0.40
C ASP A 63 -7.67 -9.95 0.02
N GLY A 64 -7.71 -8.79 0.67
CA GLY A 64 -8.71 -7.76 0.45
C GLY A 64 -10.05 -8.05 1.13
N ALA A 65 -10.11 -9.04 2.00
CA ALA A 65 -11.28 -9.28 2.83
C ALA A 65 -11.35 -8.23 3.94
N THR A 66 -12.56 -7.80 4.27
CA THR A 66 -12.75 -6.90 5.42
C THR A 66 -12.52 -7.69 6.71
N VAL A 67 -11.52 -7.26 7.47
CA VAL A 67 -11.22 -7.78 8.81
C VAL A 67 -12.13 -7.12 9.83
N ARG A 68 -12.18 -5.78 9.80
CA ARG A 68 -12.93 -5.00 10.77
C ARG A 68 -13.38 -3.67 10.18
N ARG A 69 -14.52 -3.19 10.70
CA ARG A 69 -15.04 -1.84 10.46
C ARG A 69 -15.11 -1.10 11.79
N TYR A 70 -14.76 0.18 11.75
CA TYR A 70 -14.90 1.08 12.89
C TYR A 70 -15.67 2.30 12.43
N GLU A 71 -16.60 2.73 13.26
CA GLU A 71 -17.30 3.99 13.14
C GLU A 71 -16.92 4.80 14.38
N VAL A 72 -16.23 5.91 14.19
CA VAL A 72 -15.75 6.75 15.29
C VAL A 72 -16.06 8.21 15.02
N VAL A 73 -16.14 8.98 16.09
CA VAL A 73 -16.38 10.42 16.03
C VAL A 73 -15.27 11.10 16.80
N LEU A 74 -14.55 12.01 16.14
CA LEU A 74 -13.71 12.98 16.82
C LEU A 74 -14.61 14.14 17.24
N GLY A 75 -14.68 14.45 18.52
CA GLY A 75 -15.51 15.53 19.06
C GLY A 75 -15.03 16.91 18.59
N ASP A 76 -13.72 17.12 18.51
CA ASP A 76 -13.12 18.33 17.96
C ASP A 76 -11.85 18.08 17.12
N CYS A 77 -11.19 19.15 16.68
CA CYS A 77 -10.01 19.05 15.81
C CYS A 77 -8.73 18.62 16.55
N THR A 78 -8.72 18.67 17.87
CA THR A 78 -7.60 18.24 18.73
C THR A 78 -7.74 16.82 19.25
N ASP A 79 -8.94 16.24 19.16
CA ASP A 79 -9.19 14.86 19.51
C ASP A 79 -8.34 13.88 18.72
N VAL A 80 -7.93 12.82 19.41
CA VAL A 80 -7.18 11.70 18.88
C VAL A 80 -7.86 10.41 19.28
N VAL A 81 -8.06 9.53 18.32
CA VAL A 81 -8.59 8.18 18.55
C VAL A 81 -7.55 7.16 18.12
N GLU A 82 -7.31 6.19 19.00
CA GLU A 82 -6.49 5.02 18.74
C GLU A 82 -7.38 3.80 18.50
N LEU A 83 -7.15 3.11 17.38
CA LEU A 83 -7.87 1.91 17.00
C LEU A 83 -6.90 0.76 16.83
N ALA A 84 -6.94 -0.20 17.76
CA ALA A 84 -6.17 -1.43 17.66
C ALA A 84 -6.56 -2.20 16.39
N LEU A 85 -5.59 -2.46 15.51
CA LEU A 85 -5.78 -3.21 14.28
C LEU A 85 -5.69 -4.70 14.54
N GLN A 86 -6.64 -5.46 14.00
CA GLN A 86 -6.74 -6.89 14.28
C GLN A 86 -5.73 -7.67 13.42
N PRO A 87 -4.87 -8.50 14.02
CA PRO A 87 -3.91 -9.29 13.26
C PRO A 87 -4.59 -10.34 12.39
N THR A 88 -3.95 -10.69 11.27
CA THR A 88 -4.42 -11.74 10.34
C THR A 88 -3.28 -12.71 10.03
N PRO A 89 -3.58 -13.93 9.54
CA PRO A 89 -2.54 -14.94 9.26
C PRO A 89 -1.46 -14.46 8.28
N ALA A 90 -1.83 -13.66 7.28
CA ALA A 90 -0.89 -13.09 6.31
C ALA A 90 -0.10 -11.88 6.86
N GLY A 91 -0.47 -11.38 8.05
CA GLY A 91 0.27 -10.38 8.80
C GLY A 91 0.43 -9.03 8.11
N CYS A 92 -0.42 -8.70 7.12
CA CYS A 92 -0.38 -7.42 6.43
C CYS A 92 -1.73 -7.07 5.81
N GLY A 93 -1.90 -5.80 5.44
CA GLY A 93 -3.07 -5.35 4.70
C GLY A 93 -3.12 -3.84 4.50
N ILE A 94 -4.32 -3.35 4.25
CA ILE A 94 -4.61 -1.93 4.01
C ILE A 94 -5.68 -1.47 5.00
N VAL A 95 -5.50 -0.32 5.62
CA VAL A 95 -6.59 0.39 6.29
C VAL A 95 -7.02 1.56 5.42
N VAL A 96 -8.32 1.70 5.21
CA VAL A 96 -8.94 2.82 4.51
C VAL A 96 -9.70 3.66 5.51
N VAL A 97 -9.48 4.97 5.47
CA VAL A 97 -10.12 5.96 6.34
C VAL A 97 -10.93 6.93 5.49
N ARG A 98 -12.19 7.15 5.86
CA ARG A 98 -13.12 8.06 5.17
C ARG A 98 -13.75 9.01 6.17
N GLY A 99 -13.76 10.29 5.83
CA GLY A 99 -14.45 11.35 6.55
C GLY A 99 -14.39 12.63 5.73
N GLU A 100 -15.53 13.28 5.49
CA GLU A 100 -15.64 14.41 4.53
C GLU A 100 -14.76 15.61 4.92
N ARG A 101 -14.56 15.81 6.22
CA ARG A 101 -13.79 16.92 6.80
C ARG A 101 -12.48 16.48 7.42
N LEU A 102 -12.08 15.24 7.18
CA LEU A 102 -10.83 14.71 7.71
C LEU A 102 -9.67 15.32 6.91
N ARG A 103 -8.87 16.10 7.62
CA ARG A 103 -7.67 16.78 7.15
C ARG A 103 -6.65 16.50 8.22
N SER A 104 -5.93 15.38 8.15
CA SER A 104 -4.73 15.24 8.99
C SER A 104 -3.90 13.99 8.74
N ASP A 105 -2.79 14.03 9.46
CA ASP A 105 -1.88 13.00 9.90
C ASP A 105 -2.61 11.80 10.52
N LEU A 106 -2.87 10.83 9.67
CA LEU A 106 -3.24 9.48 10.06
C LEU A 106 -1.97 8.67 10.21
N TYR A 107 -1.87 7.85 11.25
CA TYR A 107 -0.71 6.99 11.44
C TYR A 107 -1.13 5.55 11.66
N VAL A 108 -0.44 4.61 11.00
CA VAL A 108 -0.37 3.26 11.54
C VAL A 108 0.89 3.15 12.37
N THR A 109 0.73 2.75 13.63
CA THR A 109 1.81 2.55 14.58
C THR A 109 2.09 1.07 14.80
N LEU A 110 3.34 0.78 15.16
CA LEU A 110 3.75 -0.49 15.75
C LEU A 110 4.52 -0.17 17.03
N ALA A 111 4.02 -0.65 18.17
CA ALA A 111 4.55 -0.31 19.50
C ALA A 111 4.87 -1.56 20.31
N ASN A 112 5.90 -1.49 21.17
CA ASN A 112 6.27 -2.55 22.11
C ASN A 112 5.95 -2.19 23.58
N GLY A 113 5.16 -1.14 23.80
CA GLY A 113 4.87 -0.58 25.13
C GLY A 113 5.86 0.49 25.62
N GLU A 114 7.07 0.58 25.05
CA GLU A 114 8.09 1.58 25.42
C GLU A 114 8.37 2.59 24.31
N SER A 115 8.33 2.11 23.06
CA SER A 115 8.65 2.87 21.87
C SER A 115 7.67 2.50 20.76
N TYR A 116 7.53 3.39 19.78
CA TYR A 116 6.74 3.12 18.59
C TYR A 116 7.41 3.65 17.33
N THR A 117 7.05 3.02 16.23
CA THR A 117 7.24 3.56 14.88
C THR A 117 5.88 3.93 14.30
N ALA A 118 5.84 4.92 13.39
CA ALA A 118 4.62 5.40 12.80
C ALA A 118 4.76 5.60 11.29
N THR A 119 3.65 5.37 10.58
CA THR A 119 3.55 5.51 9.13
C THR A 119 2.45 6.46 8.77
N HIS A 120 2.80 7.58 8.14
CA HIS A 120 1.81 8.52 7.69
C HIS A 120 0.92 7.93 6.59
N GLY A 121 -0.37 8.15 6.75
CA GLY A 121 -1.37 7.85 5.75
C GLY A 121 -1.32 8.79 4.58
N ARG A 122 -1.78 8.28 3.43
CA ARG A 122 -1.75 9.04 2.19
C ARG A 122 -3.16 9.30 1.69
N GLY A 123 -3.49 10.56 1.50
CA GLY A 123 -4.65 10.98 0.72
C GLY A 123 -4.31 10.90 -0.77
N GLU A 124 -4.65 9.77 -1.42
CA GLU A 124 -4.69 9.72 -2.88
C GLU A 124 -6.09 9.32 -3.34
N PHE A 125 -6.28 8.10 -3.82
CA PHE A 125 -7.51 7.60 -4.37
C PHE A 125 -7.52 6.07 -4.45
N VAL A 126 -8.71 5.50 -4.49
CA VAL A 126 -8.97 4.13 -4.93
C VAL A 126 -9.49 4.17 -6.37
N GLU A 127 -9.01 3.27 -7.22
CA GLU A 127 -9.50 3.11 -8.59
C GLU A 127 -10.65 2.11 -8.68
N GLU A 128 -11.74 2.54 -9.29
CA GLU A 128 -12.88 1.69 -9.60
C GLU A 128 -13.05 1.56 -11.09
N TYR A 129 -12.99 0.32 -11.55
CA TYR A 129 -13.25 -0.09 -12.91
C TYR A 129 -14.72 -0.58 -13.01
N PRO A 130 -15.46 -0.19 -14.05
CA PRO A 130 -16.80 -0.73 -14.29
C PRO A 130 -16.75 -2.22 -14.61
N ALA A 131 -17.86 -2.93 -14.42
CA ALA A 131 -17.92 -4.39 -14.54
C ALA A 131 -17.31 -4.95 -15.85
N ALA A 132 -17.62 -4.33 -16.99
CA ALA A 132 -17.06 -4.73 -18.28
C ALA A 132 -15.53 -4.60 -18.34
N ALA A 133 -14.97 -3.50 -17.83
CA ALA A 133 -13.53 -3.31 -17.76
C ALA A 133 -12.88 -4.31 -16.79
N ARG A 134 -13.53 -4.63 -15.67
CA ARG A 134 -13.04 -5.67 -14.74
C ARG A 134 -12.99 -7.04 -15.40
N ALA A 135 -14.03 -7.42 -16.13
CA ALA A 135 -14.08 -8.68 -16.85
C ALA A 135 -12.97 -8.75 -17.92
N ALA A 136 -12.83 -7.70 -18.73
CA ALA A 136 -11.77 -7.61 -19.73
C ALA A 136 -10.36 -7.71 -19.11
N LEU A 137 -10.07 -6.96 -18.04
CA LEU A 137 -8.79 -7.01 -17.33
C LEU A 137 -8.55 -8.37 -16.66
N THR A 138 -9.60 -9.06 -16.22
CA THR A 138 -9.50 -10.40 -15.64
C THR A 138 -9.10 -11.42 -16.70
N VAL A 139 -9.78 -11.43 -17.85
CA VAL A 139 -9.51 -12.35 -18.97
C VAL A 139 -8.13 -12.08 -19.57
N LEU A 140 -7.85 -10.84 -19.97
CA LEU A 140 -6.57 -10.45 -20.56
C LEU A 140 -5.42 -10.66 -19.58
N GLY A 141 -5.62 -10.29 -18.31
CA GLY A 141 -4.63 -10.47 -17.25
C GLY A 141 -4.36 -11.95 -16.97
N GLY A 142 -5.39 -12.80 -17.00
CA GLY A 142 -5.25 -14.25 -16.87
C GLY A 142 -4.43 -14.86 -18.00
N ALA A 143 -4.75 -14.51 -19.25
CA ALA A 143 -4.00 -14.98 -20.43
C ALA A 143 -2.53 -14.54 -20.40
N LEU A 144 -2.25 -13.27 -20.10
CA LEU A 144 -0.88 -12.76 -20.00
C LEU A 144 -0.10 -13.39 -18.84
N ALA A 145 -0.78 -13.72 -17.74
CA ALA A 145 -0.14 -14.33 -16.57
C ALA A 145 0.47 -15.70 -16.89
N LEU A 146 -0.11 -16.46 -17.83
CA LEU A 146 0.43 -17.75 -18.29
C LEU A 146 1.83 -17.59 -18.90
N ALA A 147 2.13 -16.43 -19.49
CA ALA A 147 3.44 -16.08 -20.02
C ALA A 147 4.30 -15.27 -19.02
N GLY A 148 3.89 -15.18 -17.74
CA GLY A 148 4.54 -14.34 -16.73
C GLY A 148 4.46 -12.83 -17.02
N ALA A 149 3.55 -12.41 -17.89
CA ALA A 149 3.39 -11.04 -18.35
C ALA A 149 2.20 -10.32 -17.68
N THR A 150 2.13 -9.02 -17.86
CA THR A 150 1.00 -8.18 -17.42
C THR A 150 0.81 -6.99 -18.33
N VAL A 151 -0.39 -6.43 -18.35
CA VAL A 151 -0.67 -5.17 -19.05
C VAL A 151 0.12 -4.06 -18.37
N ALA A 152 0.95 -3.33 -19.11
CA ALA A 152 1.81 -2.29 -18.55
C ALA A 152 1.10 -0.92 -18.39
N ALA A 153 -0.07 -0.91 -17.75
CA ALA A 153 -0.85 0.31 -17.51
C ALA A 153 -0.09 1.27 -16.58
N PHE A 154 0.49 0.72 -15.52
CA PHE A 154 1.27 1.44 -14.52
C PHE A 154 2.65 0.82 -14.40
N ALA A 155 3.65 1.67 -14.17
CA ALA A 155 4.98 1.18 -13.87
C ALA A 155 5.75 2.17 -13.02
N ARG A 156 6.54 1.64 -12.11
CA ARG A 156 7.30 2.38 -11.10
C ARG A 156 8.65 1.73 -10.91
N ASP A 157 9.67 2.55 -10.66
CA ASP A 157 10.97 2.09 -10.22
C ASP A 157 11.10 2.40 -8.73
N GLN A 158 11.77 1.51 -8.02
CA GLN A 158 12.05 1.64 -6.60
C GLN A 158 13.46 1.15 -6.30
N TYR A 159 14.20 1.87 -5.48
CA TYR A 159 15.48 1.39 -4.95
C TYR A 159 15.23 0.66 -3.62
N VAL A 160 15.92 -0.44 -3.42
CA VAL A 160 15.79 -1.30 -2.23
C VAL A 160 17.18 -1.78 -1.79
N TYR A 161 17.34 -2.00 -0.50
CA TYR A 161 18.55 -2.59 0.07
C TYR A 161 18.41 -4.11 0.12
N ALA A 162 19.47 -4.84 -0.19
CA ALA A 162 19.47 -6.29 -0.24
C ALA A 162 20.75 -6.87 0.36
N ASP A 163 21.24 -6.26 1.43
CA ASP A 163 22.44 -6.69 2.17
C ASP A 163 22.08 -7.76 3.20
N VAL A 164 23.09 -8.49 3.67
CA VAL A 164 22.97 -9.47 4.77
C VAL A 164 22.46 -8.78 6.06
N GLU A 165 22.92 -7.56 6.31
CA GLU A 165 22.56 -6.76 7.49
C GLU A 165 21.45 -5.74 7.24
N SER A 166 21.07 -5.47 5.98
CA SER A 166 19.99 -4.52 5.67
C SER A 166 19.17 -4.99 4.47
N ARG A 167 18.02 -5.61 4.75
CA ARG A 167 17.16 -6.21 3.72
C ARG A 167 15.80 -5.53 3.68
N SER A 168 15.56 -4.77 2.61
CA SER A 168 14.25 -4.16 2.38
C SER A 168 13.22 -5.21 1.95
N HIS A 169 12.11 -5.25 2.69
CA HIS A 169 10.87 -5.85 2.23
C HIS A 169 10.05 -4.83 1.45
N VAL A 170 9.22 -5.31 0.52
CA VAL A 170 8.28 -4.46 -0.22
C VAL A 170 6.86 -4.93 0.07
N LEU A 171 6.06 -4.03 0.64
CA LEU A 171 4.63 -4.21 0.78
C LEU A 171 3.92 -3.59 -0.42
N LEU A 172 3.36 -4.42 -1.30
CA LEU A 172 2.51 -3.97 -2.40
C LEU A 172 1.07 -3.91 -1.94
N MET A 173 0.38 -2.84 -2.33
CA MET A 173 -1.02 -2.60 -2.00
C MET A 173 -1.81 -2.33 -3.28
N ASN A 174 -2.92 -3.04 -3.43
CA ASN A 174 -3.82 -2.84 -4.56
C ASN A 174 -5.00 -1.96 -4.17
N LEU A 175 -4.92 -0.70 -4.55
CA LEU A 175 -5.95 0.32 -4.31
C LEU A 175 -6.90 0.38 -5.50
N SER A 176 -7.40 -0.78 -5.93
CA SER A 176 -8.36 -0.89 -7.02
C SER A 176 -9.35 -2.03 -6.82
N ASN A 177 -10.46 -2.00 -7.55
CA ASN A 177 -11.48 -3.04 -7.53
C ASN A 177 -11.23 -4.21 -8.53
N VAL A 178 -10.01 -4.35 -9.03
CA VAL A 178 -9.56 -5.45 -9.92
C VAL A 178 -8.32 -6.12 -9.36
N THR A 179 -8.10 -7.41 -9.65
CA THR A 179 -6.84 -8.06 -9.28
C THR A 179 -5.69 -7.44 -10.06
N ASN A 180 -4.72 -6.91 -9.33
CA ASN A 180 -3.51 -6.34 -9.91
C ASN A 180 -2.45 -7.43 -10.05
N ARG A 181 -2.00 -7.67 -11.27
CA ARG A 181 -0.91 -8.58 -11.61
C ARG A 181 0.33 -7.74 -11.84
N ILE A 182 1.19 -7.68 -10.84
CA ILE A 182 2.36 -6.81 -10.81
C ILE A 182 3.58 -7.65 -11.15
N ARG A 183 4.20 -7.37 -12.30
CA ARG A 183 5.52 -7.91 -12.64
C ARG A 183 6.58 -7.10 -11.90
N VAL A 184 7.28 -7.76 -11.00
CA VAL A 184 8.39 -7.23 -10.21
C VAL A 184 9.68 -7.75 -10.83
N ALA A 185 10.50 -6.86 -11.40
CA ALA A 185 11.78 -7.20 -11.99
C ALA A 185 12.91 -6.51 -11.22
N VAL A 186 13.87 -7.29 -10.73
CA VAL A 186 15.01 -6.80 -9.95
C VAL A 186 16.20 -6.61 -10.88
N ARG A 187 16.86 -5.46 -10.75
CA ARG A 187 18.03 -5.09 -11.54
C ARG A 187 19.17 -4.61 -10.65
N ALA A 188 20.38 -4.97 -11.03
CA ALA A 188 21.63 -4.45 -10.48
C ALA A 188 22.63 -4.27 -11.63
N GLU A 189 23.45 -3.23 -11.58
CA GLU A 189 24.53 -2.99 -12.55
C GLU A 189 24.08 -3.07 -14.02
N GLY A 190 22.88 -2.58 -14.32
CA GLY A 190 22.29 -2.61 -15.66
C GLY A 190 21.73 -3.95 -16.12
N ARG A 191 21.90 -5.04 -15.35
CA ARG A 191 21.38 -6.38 -15.66
C ARG A 191 20.10 -6.69 -14.89
N THR A 192 19.22 -7.51 -15.46
CA THR A 192 18.05 -8.04 -14.74
C THR A 192 18.46 -9.32 -14.04
N LEU A 193 18.39 -9.33 -12.71
CA LEU A 193 18.76 -10.47 -11.88
C LEU A 193 17.65 -11.52 -11.81
N GLY A 194 16.40 -11.06 -11.81
CA GLY A 194 15.24 -11.93 -11.77
C GLY A 194 13.94 -11.17 -11.90
N ALA A 195 12.85 -11.89 -12.18
CA ALA A 195 11.52 -11.30 -12.23
C ALA A 195 10.45 -12.28 -11.78
N ARG A 196 9.44 -11.76 -11.11
CA ARG A 196 8.28 -12.51 -10.63
C ARG A 196 6.99 -11.77 -10.94
N LEU A 197 5.94 -12.50 -11.29
CA LEU A 197 4.59 -11.97 -11.38
C LEU A 197 3.86 -12.21 -10.06
N ILE A 198 3.34 -11.15 -9.44
CA ILE A 198 2.62 -11.20 -8.17
C ILE A 198 1.18 -10.76 -8.42
N ALA A 199 0.22 -11.60 -8.05
CA ALA A 199 -1.19 -11.23 -8.04
C ALA A 199 -1.57 -10.65 -6.67
N VAL A 200 -2.14 -9.46 -6.67
CA VAL A 200 -2.66 -8.77 -5.49
C VAL A 200 -4.16 -8.58 -5.70
N PRO A 201 -5.03 -9.17 -4.87
CA PRO A 201 -6.47 -9.06 -5.02
C PRO A 201 -6.97 -7.63 -4.78
N PRO A 202 -8.20 -7.28 -5.19
CA PRO A 202 -8.81 -5.97 -4.91
C PRO A 202 -8.69 -5.61 -3.43
N MET A 203 -8.25 -4.38 -3.09
CA MET A 203 -8.03 -3.94 -1.71
C MET A 203 -7.07 -4.81 -0.88
N GLY A 204 -6.34 -5.73 -1.52
CA GLY A 204 -5.39 -6.62 -0.87
C GLY A 204 -3.97 -6.08 -0.84
N ALA A 205 -3.12 -6.79 -0.12
CA ALA A 205 -1.70 -6.50 0.00
C ALA A 205 -0.83 -7.76 -0.11
N ARG A 206 0.43 -7.57 -0.49
CA ARG A 206 1.45 -8.63 -0.52
C ARG A 206 2.77 -8.08 -0.03
N LEU A 207 3.28 -8.63 1.06
CA LEU A 207 4.65 -8.43 1.52
C LEU A 207 5.56 -9.44 0.83
N PHE A 208 6.70 -9.01 0.32
CA PHE A 208 7.71 -9.93 -0.19
C PHE A 208 9.12 -9.41 -0.01
N ASP A 209 10.04 -10.36 0.08
CA ASP A 209 11.47 -10.15 0.08
C ASP A 209 11.99 -9.97 -1.35
N VAL A 210 12.68 -8.86 -1.62
CA VAL A 210 13.32 -8.62 -2.93
C VAL A 210 14.54 -9.51 -3.14
N GLY A 211 15.26 -9.85 -2.06
CA GLY A 211 16.40 -10.76 -2.08
C GLY A 211 16.04 -12.11 -2.70
N ALA A 212 14.86 -12.63 -2.38
CA ALA A 212 14.33 -13.89 -2.92
C ALA A 212 14.08 -13.86 -4.45
N ILE A 213 13.94 -12.69 -5.07
CA ILE A 213 13.69 -12.56 -6.52
C ILE A 213 15.00 -12.38 -7.30
N GLY A 214 15.96 -11.65 -6.74
CA GLY A 214 17.22 -11.32 -7.43
C GLY A 214 18.37 -12.31 -7.23
N GLY A 215 18.15 -13.41 -6.50
CA GLY A 215 19.22 -14.31 -6.08
C GLY A 215 20.06 -13.77 -4.91
N GLY A 216 20.67 -14.69 -4.15
CA GLY A 216 21.67 -14.37 -3.13
C GLY A 216 23.03 -14.12 -3.78
N GLY A 217 23.79 -13.13 -3.29
CA GLY A 217 25.17 -12.90 -3.73
C GLY A 217 25.50 -11.50 -4.28
N HIS A 218 24.51 -10.60 -4.34
CA HIS A 218 24.77 -9.17 -4.62
C HIS A 218 24.38 -8.33 -3.42
N ASP A 219 25.37 -7.92 -2.64
CA ASP A 219 25.24 -6.90 -1.62
C ASP A 219 25.16 -5.52 -2.31
N GLY A 220 24.21 -4.70 -1.90
CA GLY A 220 24.07 -3.30 -2.27
C GLY A 220 22.65 -2.90 -2.65
N VAL A 221 22.57 -1.66 -3.16
CA VAL A 221 21.31 -1.06 -3.64
C VAL A 221 20.87 -1.71 -4.94
N ARG A 222 19.67 -2.30 -4.95
CA ARG A 222 19.04 -2.88 -6.13
C ARG A 222 17.93 -1.97 -6.65
N ARG A 223 17.71 -1.97 -7.97
CA ARG A 223 16.57 -1.29 -8.59
C ARG A 223 15.47 -2.31 -8.90
N VAL A 224 14.29 -2.11 -8.35
CA VAL A 224 13.09 -2.89 -8.61
C VAL A 224 12.19 -2.12 -9.56
N ARG A 225 11.91 -2.72 -10.73
CA ARG A 225 10.90 -2.24 -11.66
C ARG A 225 9.61 -3.00 -11.41
N LEU A 226 8.57 -2.27 -11.00
CA LEU A 226 7.22 -2.80 -10.84
C LEU A 226 6.37 -2.35 -12.02
N THR A 227 5.65 -3.28 -12.64
CA THR A 227 4.74 -3.01 -13.76
C THR A 227 3.43 -3.72 -13.50
N GLY A 228 2.30 -3.01 -13.51
CA GLY A 228 0.98 -3.56 -13.17
C GLY A 228 -0.12 -3.10 -14.11
N ASN A 229 -1.19 -3.89 -14.17
CA ASN A 229 -2.37 -3.67 -15.03
C ASN A 229 -3.37 -2.66 -14.45
N ALA A 230 -3.26 -2.35 -13.15
CA ALA A 230 -4.06 -1.34 -12.47
C ALA A 230 -3.19 -0.50 -11.52
N TRP A 231 -3.76 0.54 -10.91
CA TRP A 231 -3.07 1.32 -9.90
C TRP A 231 -2.70 0.46 -8.69
N PHE A 232 -1.48 0.65 -8.19
CA PHE A 232 -0.98 0.06 -6.95
C PHE A 232 -0.09 1.09 -6.25
N ASN A 233 0.04 0.95 -4.94
CA ASN A 233 1.09 1.64 -4.19
C ASN A 233 2.01 0.63 -3.49
N LEU A 234 3.15 1.11 -3.00
CA LEU A 234 4.12 0.31 -2.29
C LEU A 234 4.69 1.07 -1.10
N TYR A 235 5.10 0.30 -0.09
CA TYR A 235 5.89 0.75 1.03
C TYR A 235 7.12 -0.13 1.17
N LEU A 236 8.26 0.46 1.50
CA LEU A 236 9.42 -0.31 1.95
C LEU A 236 9.23 -0.63 3.42
N VAL A 237 9.54 -1.86 3.81
CA VAL A 237 9.40 -2.36 5.18
C VAL A 237 10.76 -2.87 5.63
N GLY A 238 11.23 -2.47 6.80
CA GLY A 238 12.36 -3.11 7.49
C GLY A 238 13.72 -3.01 6.81
N ALA A 239 14.25 -1.81 6.54
CA ALA A 239 15.66 -1.66 6.19
C ALA A 239 16.57 -1.68 7.46
N GLY A 240 16.51 -2.77 8.24
CA GLY A 240 17.24 -2.90 9.51
C GLY A 240 18.01 -4.22 9.65
N PRO A 241 18.88 -4.34 10.67
CA PRO A 241 19.59 -5.57 11.01
C PRO A 241 18.58 -6.69 11.29
N ARG A 242 18.85 -7.88 10.73
CA ARG A 242 18.01 -9.09 10.90
C ARG A 242 16.58 -8.90 10.42
N ASP A 243 16.44 -8.30 9.24
CA ASP A 243 15.21 -8.34 8.47
C ASP A 243 14.06 -7.54 9.12
N LEU A 244 13.12 -8.25 9.74
CA LEU A 244 11.87 -7.74 10.26
C LEU A 244 11.99 -7.33 11.76
N GLU A 245 13.14 -7.54 12.38
CA GLU A 245 13.40 -7.23 13.80
C GLU A 245 13.88 -5.79 14.05
N GLY A 246 14.24 -5.03 13.00
CA GLY A 246 14.71 -3.64 13.12
C GLY A 246 13.60 -2.59 13.27
N PRO A 247 13.94 -1.33 13.66
CA PRO A 247 12.97 -0.24 13.72
C PRO A 247 12.32 -0.07 12.35
N LEU A 248 10.99 -0.21 12.29
CA LEU A 248 10.27 -0.12 11.03
C LEU A 248 10.37 1.31 10.52
N SER A 249 10.89 1.48 9.31
CA SER A 249 10.57 2.64 8.49
C SER A 249 9.65 2.16 7.38
N LEU A 250 8.38 2.53 7.47
CA LEU A 250 7.45 2.39 6.36
C LEU A 250 7.60 3.62 5.48
N MET A 251 8.71 3.66 4.74
CA MET A 251 9.00 4.79 3.87
C MET A 251 8.14 4.70 2.62
N HIS A 252 7.24 5.67 2.49
CA HIS A 252 6.58 5.93 1.22
C HIS A 252 7.59 6.60 0.28
N VAL A 253 7.94 5.93 -0.82
CA VAL A 253 8.81 6.53 -1.83
C VAL A 253 7.95 7.25 -2.89
N LYS A 254 8.42 8.36 -3.48
CA LYS A 254 7.70 9.09 -4.53
C LYS A 254 8.12 8.63 -5.92
#